data_AF-A0A6A7G8M3-F1
#
_entry.id   AF-A0A6A7G8M3-F1
#
_cell.length_a   1.000
_cell.length_b   1.000
_cell.length_c   1.000
_cell.angle_alpha   90.00
_cell.angle_beta   90.00
_cell.angle_gamma   90.00
#
_symmetry.space_group_name_H-M   'P 1'
#
loop_
_entity.id
_entity.type
_entity.pdbx_description
1 polymer ?
#
loop_
_entity_poly.entity_id
_entity_poly.type
_entity_poly.pdbx_seq_one_letter_code
_entity_poly.pdbx_strand_id
1 'polypeptide(L)'
;TDPYYIRYPPNSTPRHYSKIYATWIFIDSYLQDFYGDKHRGGFFVEAGALDGEYMSNTLQLEQAYNWTGLLVEPDSDNYSELLKTKRKAWLSPSCLSLYSFPHASLLKKSRENDEESNWLMRATSSLITNEDSFGRDNPKIFTLYETVQCFPTDSLLSALNVTHVDFFSLDIEMVEAEVLSNFPFEKISVDLWAIEHRILGVPQLKEPASLMNYTLADLKKFGFSANIIETREKLIDTFEDQKFIKFMISKGYYYLDMTCALVGDYLFLRKASNLFKSLKVPKEREFRTYVCEEKKVHAVAWPSFEIKSLRDPHHYPGLQYKDLI
;
A
#
# COMPACT_ATOMS: atom_id res chain seq x y z
N THR A 1 -25.95 -8.15 15.25
CA THR A 1 -25.02 -7.71 16.30
C THR A 1 -23.66 -7.63 15.68
N ASP A 2 -22.97 -6.51 15.81
CA ASP A 2 -21.62 -6.35 15.28
C ASP A 2 -20.67 -7.30 16.06
N PRO A 3 -20.05 -8.30 15.42
CA PRO A 3 -19.21 -9.29 16.11
C PRO A 3 -17.83 -8.74 16.49
N TYR A 4 -17.45 -7.56 15.98
CA TYR A 4 -16.16 -6.95 16.22
C TYR A 4 -16.19 -6.04 17.47
N TYR A 5 -15.05 -5.86 18.12
CA TYR A 5 -14.88 -4.91 19.24
C TYR A 5 -13.99 -3.76 18.79
N ILE A 6 -14.54 -2.96 17.88
CA ILE A 6 -13.88 -1.86 17.18
C ILE A 6 -14.22 -0.56 17.92
N ARG A 7 -13.23 0.32 18.10
CA ARG A 7 -13.39 1.61 18.78
C ARG A 7 -14.32 2.55 18.02
N TYR A 8 -14.34 2.48 16.70
CA TYR A 8 -15.18 3.26 15.81
C TYR A 8 -16.29 2.41 15.18
N PRO A 9 -17.59 2.77 15.29
CA PRO A 9 -18.66 1.94 14.77
C PRO A 9 -18.61 1.82 13.23
N PRO A 10 -19.11 0.71 12.62
CA PRO A 10 -19.03 0.46 11.17
C PRO A 10 -19.67 1.55 10.29
N ASN A 11 -20.66 2.27 10.86
CA ASN A 11 -21.38 3.37 10.20
C ASN A 11 -20.91 4.76 10.65
N SER A 12 -19.98 4.86 11.60
CA SER A 12 -19.17 6.08 11.66
C SER A 12 -18.37 6.06 10.37
N THR A 13 -18.63 7.02 9.50
CA THR A 13 -17.95 7.10 8.23
C THR A 13 -16.45 6.85 8.45
N PRO A 14 -15.80 5.93 7.72
CA PRO A 14 -14.33 5.74 7.76
C PRO A 14 -13.53 7.01 7.41
N ARG A 15 -14.24 8.11 7.14
CA ARG A 15 -13.81 9.45 6.76
C ARG A 15 -12.86 10.15 7.72
N HIS A 16 -12.51 9.59 8.88
CA HIS A 16 -11.55 10.27 9.74
C HIS A 16 -10.11 10.16 9.23
N TYR A 17 -9.79 9.18 8.38
CA TYR A 17 -8.45 9.05 7.76
C TYR A 17 -8.47 8.75 6.26
N SER A 18 -9.52 8.12 5.72
CA SER A 18 -9.66 7.90 4.26
C SER A 18 -9.81 9.18 3.43
N LYS A 19 -9.95 10.34 4.07
CA LYS A 19 -9.96 11.66 3.41
C LYS A 19 -8.63 12.40 3.44
N ILE A 20 -7.59 11.84 4.07
CA ILE A 20 -6.33 12.57 4.31
C ILE A 20 -5.25 12.17 3.29
N TYR A 21 -5.25 10.93 2.79
CA TYR A 21 -4.23 10.42 1.88
C TYR A 21 -4.80 9.92 0.56
N ALA A 22 -4.24 10.41 -0.55
CA ALA A 22 -4.65 10.06 -1.91
C ALA A 22 -4.51 8.54 -2.17
N THR A 23 -3.45 7.93 -1.65
CA THR A 23 -3.13 6.52 -1.89
C THR A 23 -4.20 5.58 -1.37
N TRP A 24 -4.81 5.89 -0.24
CA TRP A 24 -5.87 5.05 0.31
C TRP A 24 -7.15 5.15 -0.49
N ILE A 25 -7.54 6.36 -0.89
CA ILE A 25 -8.68 6.57 -1.80
C ILE A 25 -8.44 5.75 -3.08
N PHE A 26 -7.19 5.71 -3.56
CA PHE A 26 -6.80 4.94 -4.73
C PHE A 26 -6.92 3.42 -4.51
N ILE A 27 -6.35 2.88 -3.43
CA ILE A 27 -6.43 1.46 -3.06
C ILE A 27 -7.89 1.03 -2.87
N ASP A 28 -8.64 1.72 -2.00
CA ASP A 28 -10.05 1.44 -1.69
C ASP A 28 -10.90 1.40 -2.95
N SER A 29 -10.63 2.33 -3.85
CA SER A 29 -11.34 2.36 -5.12
C SER A 29 -11.11 1.05 -5.88
N TYR A 30 -9.85 0.64 -6.12
CA TYR A 30 -9.57 -0.56 -6.91
C TYR A 30 -10.11 -1.82 -6.26
N LEU A 31 -10.06 -1.90 -4.93
CA LEU A 31 -10.70 -2.96 -4.17
C LEU A 31 -12.22 -2.99 -4.43
N GLN A 32 -12.89 -1.84 -4.43
CA GLN A 32 -14.32 -1.77 -4.75
C GLN A 32 -14.63 -2.19 -6.19
N ASP A 33 -13.81 -1.78 -7.17
CA ASP A 33 -14.04 -2.12 -8.58
C ASP A 33 -13.82 -3.60 -8.87
N PHE A 34 -12.74 -4.16 -8.34
CA PHE A 34 -12.35 -5.55 -8.56
C PHE A 34 -13.16 -6.51 -7.70
N TYR A 35 -13.45 -6.12 -6.46
CA TYR A 35 -13.96 -7.00 -5.42
C TYR A 35 -15.22 -6.52 -4.71
N GLY A 36 -15.88 -5.45 -5.18
CA GLY A 36 -17.13 -4.96 -4.59
C GLY A 36 -18.24 -6.02 -4.55
N ASP A 37 -19.45 -5.65 -4.11
CA ASP A 37 -20.56 -6.50 -3.64
C ASP A 37 -20.80 -7.89 -4.29
N LYS A 38 -20.38 -8.10 -5.53
CA LYS A 38 -20.45 -9.37 -6.26
C LYS A 38 -19.34 -10.37 -5.92
N HIS A 39 -18.23 -9.96 -5.29
CA HIS A 39 -17.06 -10.80 -4.99
C HIS A 39 -16.88 -10.93 -3.47
N ARG A 40 -17.66 -11.83 -2.89
CA ARG A 40 -17.59 -12.15 -1.47
C ARG A 40 -16.66 -13.33 -1.21
N GLY A 41 -15.99 -13.33 -0.06
CA GLY A 41 -15.18 -14.46 0.39
C GLY A 41 -13.78 -14.56 -0.23
N GLY A 42 -13.08 -13.45 -0.43
CA GLY A 42 -11.66 -13.45 -0.76
C GLY A 42 -10.76 -13.65 0.46
N PHE A 43 -9.46 -13.89 0.20
CA PHE A 43 -8.41 -14.01 1.18
C PHE A 43 -7.42 -12.84 1.06
N PHE A 44 -7.24 -12.06 2.13
CA PHE A 44 -6.23 -11.00 2.17
C PHE A 44 -5.03 -11.36 3.06
N VAL A 45 -3.94 -10.62 2.87
CA VAL A 45 -2.86 -10.50 3.86
C VAL A 45 -2.65 -9.02 4.16
N GLU A 46 -2.51 -8.66 5.43
CA GLU A 46 -2.08 -7.34 5.86
C GLU A 46 -0.89 -7.50 6.81
N ALA A 47 0.28 -7.07 6.35
CA ALA A 47 1.50 -7.00 7.15
C ALA A 47 1.75 -5.56 7.56
N GLY A 48 1.92 -5.32 8.86
CA GLY A 48 1.75 -4.01 9.48
C GLY A 48 0.34 -3.78 10.00
N ALA A 49 -0.27 -4.81 10.60
CA ALA A 49 -1.69 -4.77 10.96
C ALA A 49 -2.02 -3.82 12.14
N LEU A 50 -1.02 -3.31 12.86
CA LEU A 50 -1.17 -2.38 13.97
C LEU A 50 -2.16 -2.92 15.03
N ASP A 51 -3.26 -2.22 15.27
CA ASP A 51 -4.35 -2.60 16.17
C ASP A 51 -5.48 -3.34 15.47
N GLY A 52 -5.35 -3.60 14.16
CA GLY A 52 -6.39 -4.19 13.33
C GLY A 52 -7.57 -3.26 13.03
N GLU A 53 -7.46 -1.97 13.29
CA GLU A 53 -8.56 -1.02 13.06
C GLU A 53 -8.04 0.30 12.53
N TYR A 54 -7.17 0.95 13.29
CA TYR A 54 -6.52 2.18 12.89
C TYR A 54 -5.69 1.92 11.63
N MET A 55 -6.04 2.63 10.57
CA MET A 55 -5.40 2.53 9.27
C MET A 55 -5.45 1.19 8.54
N SER A 56 -6.36 0.28 8.93
CA SER A 56 -6.44 -1.01 8.26
C SER A 56 -6.99 -0.89 6.83
N ASN A 57 -6.24 -1.44 5.86
CA ASN A 57 -6.66 -1.57 4.47
C ASN A 57 -7.61 -2.76 4.23
N THR A 58 -7.77 -3.66 5.20
CA THR A 58 -8.51 -4.92 5.02
C THR A 58 -9.77 -5.05 5.88
N LEU A 59 -9.94 -4.21 6.91
CA LEU A 59 -11.11 -4.26 7.80
C LEU A 59 -12.43 -4.13 7.04
N GLN A 60 -12.48 -3.22 6.06
CA GLN A 60 -13.68 -3.03 5.24
C GLN A 60 -13.99 -4.27 4.38
N LEU A 61 -12.96 -5.01 3.94
CA LEU A 61 -13.15 -6.25 3.17
C LEU A 61 -13.80 -7.34 4.02
N GLU A 62 -13.39 -7.46 5.29
CA GLU A 62 -14.06 -8.35 6.25
C GLU A 62 -15.51 -7.94 6.50
N GLN A 63 -15.75 -6.65 6.78
CA GLN A 63 -17.07 -6.17 7.19
C GLN A 63 -18.10 -6.17 6.05
N ALA A 64 -17.72 -5.68 4.87
CA ALA A 64 -18.66 -5.53 3.75
C ALA A 64 -18.71 -6.76 2.84
N TYR A 65 -17.56 -7.38 2.59
CA TYR A 65 -17.40 -8.42 1.58
C TYR A 65 -17.23 -9.83 2.17
N ASN A 66 -17.24 -9.97 3.50
CA ASN A 66 -17.10 -11.24 4.20
C ASN A 66 -15.81 -11.98 3.78
N TRP A 67 -14.74 -11.21 3.60
CA TRP A 67 -13.40 -11.75 3.39
C TRP A 67 -12.84 -12.27 4.71
N THR A 68 -11.81 -13.10 4.61
CA THR A 68 -10.94 -13.47 5.73
C THR A 68 -9.50 -13.33 5.29
N GLY A 69 -8.53 -13.60 6.15
CA GLY A 69 -7.14 -13.39 5.78
C GLY A 69 -6.16 -13.69 6.89
N LEU A 70 -4.98 -13.11 6.75
CA LEU A 70 -3.90 -13.13 7.73
C LEU A 70 -3.46 -11.69 8.05
N LEU A 71 -3.48 -11.35 9.34
CA LEU A 71 -2.94 -10.10 9.89
C LEU A 71 -1.60 -10.40 10.57
N VAL A 72 -0.56 -9.67 10.20
CA VAL A 72 0.82 -9.84 10.70
C VAL A 72 1.26 -8.56 11.41
N GLU A 73 1.56 -8.66 12.70
CA GLU A 73 1.98 -7.53 13.54
C GLU A 73 3.03 -7.99 14.57
N PRO A 74 4.32 -7.61 14.41
CA PRO A 74 5.38 -8.03 15.31
C PRO A 74 5.48 -7.22 16.61
N ASP A 75 4.95 -6.00 16.68
CA ASP A 75 5.00 -5.18 17.89
C ASP A 75 4.05 -5.73 18.95
N SER A 76 4.57 -6.20 20.08
CA SER A 76 3.76 -6.83 21.14
C SER A 76 2.62 -5.96 21.65
N ASP A 77 2.82 -4.65 21.69
CA ASP A 77 1.85 -3.71 22.23
C ASP A 77 0.72 -3.52 21.21
N ASN A 78 1.06 -3.42 19.92
CA ASN A 78 0.09 -3.31 18.82
C ASN A 78 -0.71 -4.60 18.69
N TYR A 79 -0.01 -5.74 18.66
CA TYR A 79 -0.62 -7.06 18.59
C TYR A 79 -1.61 -7.30 19.75
N SER A 80 -1.28 -6.84 20.96
CA SER A 80 -2.18 -6.94 22.12
C SER A 80 -3.47 -6.15 21.94
N GLU A 81 -3.44 -5.03 21.22
CA GLU A 81 -4.64 -4.25 20.88
C GLU A 81 -5.41 -4.91 19.71
N LEU A 82 -4.69 -5.45 18.72
CA LEU A 82 -5.26 -6.25 17.63
C LEU A 82 -6.05 -7.46 18.13
N LEU A 83 -5.57 -8.17 19.16
CA LEU A 83 -6.32 -9.28 19.77
C LEU A 83 -7.69 -8.85 20.31
N LYS A 84 -7.83 -7.59 20.76
CA LYS A 84 -9.08 -7.09 21.35
C LYS A 84 -10.16 -6.84 20.30
N THR A 85 -9.80 -6.49 19.06
CA THR A 85 -10.76 -6.14 18.01
C THR A 85 -11.58 -7.34 17.50
N LYS A 86 -11.09 -8.57 17.73
CA LYS A 86 -11.71 -9.82 17.28
C LYS A 86 -11.96 -9.85 15.77
N ARG A 87 -10.98 -9.36 14.99
CA ARG A 87 -10.92 -9.53 13.53
C ARG A 87 -11.16 -10.99 13.16
N LYS A 88 -11.88 -11.22 12.07
CA LYS A 88 -12.20 -12.56 11.55
C LYS A 88 -11.13 -13.03 10.57
N ALA A 89 -9.89 -12.96 11.02
CA ALA A 89 -8.70 -13.33 10.29
C ALA A 89 -7.74 -14.08 11.22
N TRP A 90 -6.82 -14.82 10.64
CA TRP A 90 -5.69 -15.37 11.38
C TRP A 90 -4.76 -14.24 11.79
N LEU A 91 -4.17 -14.36 12.97
CA LEU A 91 -3.28 -13.34 13.53
C LEU A 91 -1.90 -13.95 13.75
N SER A 92 -0.84 -13.24 13.38
CA SER A 92 0.54 -13.66 13.63
C SER A 92 1.30 -12.55 14.37
N PRO A 93 1.84 -12.83 15.58
CA PRO A 93 2.66 -11.89 16.34
C PRO A 93 4.13 -11.86 15.85
N SER A 94 4.32 -12.03 14.53
CA SER A 94 5.63 -12.20 13.91
C SER A 94 5.89 -11.10 12.88
N CYS A 95 7.12 -10.93 12.45
CA CYS A 95 7.43 -10.18 11.23
C CYS A 95 7.41 -11.11 10.01
N LEU A 96 7.37 -10.50 8.82
CA LEU A 96 7.73 -11.21 7.59
C LEU A 96 9.26 -11.30 7.48
N SER A 97 9.77 -12.45 7.07
CA SER A 97 11.21 -12.68 6.98
C SER A 97 11.83 -11.92 5.80
N LEU A 98 12.94 -11.24 6.07
CA LEU A 98 13.88 -10.69 5.09
C LEU A 98 14.67 -11.76 4.33
N TYR A 99 14.51 -13.03 4.68
CA TYR A 99 15.20 -14.18 4.08
C TYR A 99 14.23 -15.32 3.76
N SER A 100 14.72 -16.30 3.01
CA SER A 100 13.96 -17.54 2.71
C SER A 100 13.85 -18.52 3.89
N PHE A 101 14.31 -18.16 5.08
CA PHE A 101 14.25 -18.96 6.30
C PHE A 101 13.83 -18.13 7.53
N PRO A 102 13.32 -18.75 8.61
CA PRO A 102 12.98 -18.03 9.84
C PRO A 102 14.21 -17.47 10.55
N HIS A 103 14.08 -16.28 11.13
CA HIS A 103 15.15 -15.66 11.91
C HIS A 103 14.58 -14.75 13.00
N ALA A 104 15.42 -14.41 13.99
CA ALA A 104 15.11 -13.34 14.94
C ALA A 104 15.60 -12.00 14.39
N SER A 105 14.83 -10.94 14.59
CA SER A 105 15.22 -9.56 14.27
C SER A 105 14.95 -8.64 15.46
N LEU A 106 15.57 -7.47 15.47
CA LEU A 106 15.33 -6.44 16.47
C LEU A 106 14.33 -5.43 15.90
N LEU A 107 13.16 -5.35 16.51
CA LEU A 107 12.14 -4.35 16.21
C LEU A 107 12.41 -3.09 17.03
N LYS A 108 12.41 -1.94 16.36
CA LYS A 108 12.44 -0.63 16.98
C LYS A 108 11.01 -0.09 17.10
N LYS A 109 10.67 0.41 18.28
CA LYS A 109 9.34 0.92 18.60
C LYS A 109 9.45 2.34 19.15
N SER A 110 8.74 3.30 18.55
CA SER A 110 8.66 4.66 19.09
C SER A 110 7.41 4.80 19.97
N ARG A 111 7.55 5.44 21.14
CA ARG A 111 6.47 5.64 22.11
C ARG A 111 6.50 7.05 22.70
N GLU A 112 5.33 7.54 23.10
CA GLU A 112 5.16 8.80 23.82
C GLU A 112 4.76 8.54 25.27
N ASN A 113 5.06 9.50 26.16
CA ASN A 113 4.76 9.39 27.60
C ASN A 113 3.28 9.61 27.96
N ASP A 114 2.44 10.11 27.05
CA ASP A 114 1.03 10.37 27.31
C ASP A 114 0.17 9.10 27.05
N GLU A 115 -0.79 8.82 27.95
CA GLU A 115 -1.57 7.57 28.01
C GLU A 115 -2.51 7.35 26.80
N GLU A 116 -2.83 8.39 26.03
CA GLU A 116 -3.53 8.22 24.75
C GLU A 116 -2.52 7.91 23.65
N SER A 117 -2.40 6.62 23.35
CA SER A 117 -1.53 6.09 22.30
C SER A 117 -1.68 6.84 20.98
N ASN A 118 -0.69 7.67 20.64
CA ASN A 118 -0.54 8.25 19.31
C ASN A 118 -0.35 7.11 18.30
N TRP A 119 -1.44 6.66 17.68
CA TRP A 119 -1.43 5.51 16.77
C TRP A 119 -0.51 5.72 15.56
N LEU A 120 -0.37 6.95 15.10
CA LEU A 120 0.57 7.29 14.04
C LEU A 120 2.03 7.03 14.46
N MET A 121 2.37 7.30 15.72
CA MET A 121 3.71 6.96 16.26
C MET A 121 3.89 5.45 16.33
N ARG A 122 2.86 4.71 16.76
CA ARG A 122 2.90 3.24 16.89
C ARG A 122 3.04 2.54 15.54
N ALA A 123 2.49 3.13 14.49
CA ALA A 123 2.61 2.65 13.12
C ALA A 123 4.06 2.69 12.60
N THR A 124 4.94 3.53 13.17
CA THR A 124 6.34 3.69 12.71
C THR A 124 7.31 2.58 13.17
N SER A 125 6.76 1.46 13.66
CA SER A 125 7.58 0.37 14.21
C SER A 125 8.28 -0.36 13.07
N SER A 126 9.61 -0.48 13.14
CA SER A 126 10.44 -0.94 12.02
C SER A 126 11.54 -1.88 12.45
N LEU A 127 11.92 -2.80 11.55
CA LEU A 127 13.04 -3.70 11.78
C LEU A 127 14.38 -2.95 11.66
N ILE A 128 15.30 -3.21 12.59
CA ILE A 128 16.65 -2.65 12.51
C ILE A 128 17.47 -3.47 11.52
N THR A 129 17.83 -2.84 10.41
CA THR A 129 18.68 -3.43 9.36
C THR A 129 20.11 -2.91 9.37
N ASN A 130 20.36 -1.77 10.03
CA ASN A 130 21.69 -1.15 10.16
C ASN A 130 21.80 -0.28 11.44
N GLU A 131 23.02 0.14 11.79
CA GLU A 131 23.27 0.97 12.98
C GLU A 131 22.65 2.37 12.88
N ASP A 132 22.43 2.91 11.68
CA ASP A 132 21.78 4.22 11.51
C ASP A 132 20.28 4.20 11.86
N SER A 133 19.70 3.01 12.03
CA SER A 133 18.28 2.82 12.35
C SER A 133 17.96 3.01 13.84
N PHE A 134 18.94 3.16 14.73
CA PHE A 134 18.69 3.38 16.16
C PHE A 134 17.94 4.70 16.42
N GLY A 135 17.05 4.70 17.42
CA GLY A 135 16.23 5.87 17.76
C GLY A 135 17.01 7.03 18.37
N ARG A 136 16.46 8.25 18.22
CA ARG A 136 16.94 9.44 18.91
C ARG A 136 15.89 9.87 19.93
N ASP A 137 16.13 9.53 21.18
CA ASP A 137 15.19 9.82 22.25
C ASP A 137 15.14 11.32 22.57
N ASN A 138 13.98 11.77 22.99
CA ASN A 138 13.79 13.07 23.62
C ASN A 138 12.79 12.93 24.79
N PRO A 139 12.59 13.97 25.63
CA PRO A 139 11.74 13.85 26.81
C PRO A 139 10.27 13.46 26.55
N LYS A 140 9.79 13.59 25.31
CA LYS A 140 8.43 13.22 24.91
C LYS A 140 8.35 11.89 24.19
N ILE A 141 9.36 11.54 23.40
CA ILE A 141 9.40 10.34 22.54
C ILE A 141 10.59 9.48 22.96
N PHE A 142 10.32 8.25 23.34
CA PHE A 142 11.32 7.27 23.70
C PHE A 142 11.27 6.05 22.78
N THR A 143 12.42 5.44 22.57
CA THR A 143 12.59 4.27 21.72
C THR A 143 12.70 3.01 22.57
N LEU A 144 11.89 2.01 22.24
CA LEU A 144 11.98 0.66 22.80
C LEU A 144 12.49 -0.30 21.73
N TYR A 145 13.09 -1.40 22.18
CA TYR A 145 13.57 -2.47 21.31
C TYR A 145 12.99 -3.81 21.76
N GLU A 146 12.60 -4.62 20.79
CA GLU A 146 12.01 -5.93 21.03
C GLU A 146 12.58 -6.96 20.07
N THR A 147 12.98 -8.12 20.57
CA THR A 147 13.37 -9.23 19.69
C THR A 147 12.13 -9.96 19.20
N VAL A 148 11.93 -9.97 17.89
CA VAL A 148 10.77 -10.57 17.23
C VAL A 148 11.21 -11.72 16.33
N GLN A 149 10.35 -12.71 16.15
CA GLN A 149 10.57 -13.78 15.18
C GLN A 149 9.99 -13.38 13.84
N CYS A 150 10.76 -13.53 12.76
CA CYS A 150 10.31 -13.33 11.40
C CYS A 150 10.20 -14.66 10.68
N PHE A 151 9.07 -14.87 10.00
CA PHE A 151 8.83 -16.08 9.20
C PHE A 151 8.70 -15.72 7.72
N PRO A 152 9.25 -16.53 6.80
CA PRO A 152 8.97 -16.35 5.39
C PRO A 152 7.46 -16.40 5.15
N THR A 153 6.96 -15.54 4.25
CA THR A 153 5.52 -15.47 3.96
C THR A 153 4.95 -16.82 3.52
N ASP A 154 5.78 -17.64 2.87
CA ASP A 154 5.46 -19.00 2.46
C ASP A 154 5.13 -19.94 3.61
N SER A 155 5.81 -19.78 4.73
CA SER A 155 5.66 -20.62 5.92
C SER A 155 4.35 -20.29 6.62
N LEU A 156 4.03 -19.00 6.75
CA LEU A 156 2.77 -18.53 7.33
C LEU A 156 1.56 -18.96 6.48
N LEU A 157 1.62 -18.73 5.16
CA LEU A 157 0.50 -19.08 4.27
C LEU A 157 0.34 -20.59 4.07
N SER A 158 1.44 -21.36 4.04
CA SER A 158 1.37 -22.83 3.98
C SER A 158 0.72 -23.43 5.23
N ALA A 159 0.96 -22.85 6.42
CA ALA A 159 0.29 -23.27 7.65
C ALA A 159 -1.24 -23.08 7.58
N LEU A 160 -1.71 -22.14 6.77
CA LEU A 160 -3.12 -21.88 6.52
C LEU A 160 -3.66 -22.62 5.28
N ASN A 161 -2.83 -23.42 4.61
CA ASN A 161 -3.13 -24.06 3.33
C ASN A 161 -3.55 -23.04 2.24
N VAL A 162 -2.89 -21.88 2.21
CA VAL A 162 -3.15 -20.79 1.26
C VAL A 162 -2.00 -20.67 0.27
N THR A 163 -2.33 -20.73 -1.02
CA THR A 163 -1.39 -20.49 -2.13
C THR A 163 -1.83 -19.35 -3.05
N HIS A 164 -2.97 -18.74 -2.74
CA HIS A 164 -3.53 -17.61 -3.48
C HIS A 164 -4.05 -16.56 -2.50
N VAL A 165 -3.68 -15.32 -2.74
CA VAL A 165 -4.11 -14.14 -1.97
C VAL A 165 -4.76 -13.16 -2.94
N ASP A 166 -6.00 -12.77 -2.69
CA ASP A 166 -6.71 -11.82 -3.54
C ASP A 166 -6.16 -10.39 -3.36
N PHE A 167 -5.83 -9.99 -2.12
CA PHE A 167 -5.26 -8.69 -1.80
C PHE A 167 -4.17 -8.78 -0.73
N PHE A 168 -3.03 -8.13 -0.97
CA PHE A 168 -1.92 -8.07 -0.02
C PHE A 168 -1.54 -6.61 0.24
N SER A 169 -1.78 -6.16 1.47
CA SER A 169 -1.28 -4.89 2.01
C SER A 169 0.05 -5.14 2.70
N LEU A 170 1.13 -4.56 2.18
CA LEU A 170 2.49 -4.69 2.69
C LEU A 170 3.00 -3.32 3.10
N ASP A 171 2.95 -3.04 4.39
CA ASP A 171 3.36 -1.78 5.01
C ASP A 171 4.11 -2.13 6.30
N ILE A 172 5.43 -2.34 6.18
CA ILE A 172 6.27 -2.86 7.28
C ILE A 172 7.48 -1.96 7.53
N GLU A 173 7.32 -0.68 7.16
CA GLU A 173 8.25 0.41 7.37
C GLU A 173 9.66 0.14 6.82
N MET A 174 9.76 0.11 5.49
CA MET A 174 11.00 0.25 4.70
C MET A 174 11.86 -1.00 4.51
N VAL A 175 11.26 -2.19 4.66
CA VAL A 175 11.91 -3.48 4.34
C VAL A 175 11.10 -4.34 3.35
N GLU A 176 10.18 -3.69 2.63
CA GLU A 176 9.27 -4.32 1.66
C GLU A 176 10.05 -4.97 0.52
N ALA A 177 11.12 -4.31 0.04
CA ALA A 177 11.97 -4.80 -1.03
C ALA A 177 12.72 -6.09 -0.64
N GLU A 178 13.24 -6.17 0.58
CA GLU A 178 13.94 -7.34 1.11
C GLU A 178 12.99 -8.53 1.28
N VAL A 179 11.78 -8.30 1.83
CA VAL A 179 10.75 -9.33 1.95
C VAL A 179 10.34 -9.83 0.57
N LEU A 180 10.05 -8.93 -0.38
CA LEU A 180 9.61 -9.31 -1.72
C LEU A 180 10.72 -9.97 -2.55
N SER A 181 11.98 -9.60 -2.34
CA SER A 181 13.12 -10.28 -3.00
C SER A 181 13.21 -11.76 -2.63
N ASN A 182 12.70 -12.15 -1.46
CA ASN A 182 12.65 -13.53 -0.98
C ASN A 182 11.26 -14.16 -1.08
N PHE A 183 10.27 -13.43 -1.59
CA PHE A 183 8.89 -13.93 -1.72
C PHE A 183 8.80 -15.01 -2.81
N PRO A 184 8.10 -16.13 -2.57
CA PRO A 184 8.04 -17.25 -3.51
C PRO A 184 6.94 -17.04 -4.58
N PHE A 185 7.15 -16.10 -5.51
CA PHE A 185 6.17 -15.76 -6.56
C PHE A 185 5.70 -16.95 -7.41
N GLU A 186 6.49 -18.02 -7.49
CA GLU A 186 6.14 -19.26 -8.22
C GLU A 186 5.20 -20.18 -7.43
N LYS A 187 5.15 -20.05 -6.10
CA LYS A 187 4.33 -20.89 -5.21
C LYS A 187 3.07 -20.18 -4.74
N ILE A 188 3.20 -18.87 -4.48
CA ILE A 188 2.11 -18.06 -3.94
C ILE A 188 1.79 -16.99 -4.97
N SER A 189 0.54 -17.00 -5.38
CA SER A 189 -0.01 -15.96 -6.22
C SER A 189 -0.69 -14.89 -5.39
N VAL A 190 -0.50 -13.64 -5.79
CA VAL A 190 -1.22 -12.50 -5.22
C VAL A 190 -1.84 -11.73 -6.37
N ASP A 191 -3.14 -11.46 -6.34
CA ASP A 191 -3.79 -10.76 -7.44
C ASP A 191 -3.54 -9.25 -7.37
N LEU A 192 -3.71 -8.63 -6.21
CA LEU A 192 -3.47 -7.20 -6.00
C LEU A 192 -2.53 -6.95 -4.82
N TRP A 193 -1.47 -6.18 -5.04
CA TRP A 193 -0.61 -5.67 -3.97
C TRP A 193 -0.85 -4.18 -3.75
N ALA A 194 -0.90 -3.76 -2.49
CA ALA A 194 -0.62 -2.40 -2.06
C ALA A 194 0.66 -2.43 -1.21
N ILE A 195 1.66 -1.63 -1.56
CA ILE A 195 3.00 -1.69 -0.97
C ILE A 195 3.46 -0.29 -0.57
N GLU A 196 3.66 -0.04 0.72
CA GLU A 196 4.28 1.19 1.19
C GLU A 196 5.79 1.12 0.87
N HIS A 197 6.27 1.86 -0.12
CA HIS A 197 7.70 1.85 -0.50
C HIS A 197 8.15 3.22 -0.97
N ARG A 198 9.34 3.64 -0.52
CA ARG A 198 9.96 4.92 -0.90
C ARG A 198 11.47 4.82 -0.88
N ILE A 199 12.14 5.62 -1.71
CA ILE A 199 13.59 5.76 -1.63
C ILE A 199 13.93 6.61 -0.39
N LEU A 200 14.69 6.03 0.54
CA LEU A 200 15.18 6.74 1.72
C LEU A 200 16.17 7.84 1.35
N GLY A 201 16.12 8.96 2.07
CA GLY A 201 17.07 10.06 1.92
C GLY A 201 16.78 11.03 0.76
N VAL A 202 15.63 10.90 0.08
CA VAL A 202 15.18 11.89 -0.90
C VAL A 202 14.54 13.07 -0.17
N PRO A 203 15.08 14.30 -0.31
CA PRO A 203 14.46 15.49 0.28
C PRO A 203 13.06 15.68 -0.31
N GLN A 204 12.07 16.04 0.53
CA GLN A 204 10.79 16.54 0.02
C GLN A 204 11.04 17.84 -0.75
N LEU A 205 11.20 17.73 -2.06
CA LEU A 205 11.28 18.87 -2.95
C LEU A 205 9.88 19.50 -2.99
N LYS A 206 9.79 20.73 -2.50
CA LYS A 206 8.54 21.49 -2.45
C LYS A 206 8.24 22.05 -3.83
N GLU A 207 7.53 21.30 -4.64
CA GLU A 207 6.89 21.87 -5.81
C GLU A 207 5.77 22.83 -5.36
N PRO A 208 5.61 24.01 -6.00
CA PRO A 208 4.46 24.87 -5.73
C PRO A 208 3.14 24.10 -5.86
N ALA A 209 2.24 24.29 -4.89
CA ALA A 209 0.93 23.62 -4.89
C ALA A 209 0.12 23.84 -6.18
N SER A 210 0.36 24.96 -6.89
CA SER A 210 -0.27 25.24 -8.18
C SER A 210 0.16 24.28 -9.30
N LEU A 211 1.39 23.74 -9.25
CA LEU A 211 1.89 22.81 -10.25
C LEU A 211 1.46 21.36 -9.99
N MET A 212 1.08 21.03 -8.74
CA MET A 212 0.56 19.70 -8.37
C MET A 212 -0.73 19.32 -9.12
N ASN A 213 -1.43 20.30 -9.69
CA ASN A 213 -2.66 20.09 -10.48
C ASN A 213 -2.40 19.64 -11.93
N TYR A 214 -1.14 19.62 -12.36
CA TYR A 214 -0.75 19.26 -13.72
C TYR A 214 0.09 17.98 -13.70
N THR A 215 -0.19 17.02 -14.58
CA THR A 215 0.70 15.88 -14.82
C THR A 215 1.95 16.32 -15.60
N LEU A 216 2.99 15.48 -15.66
CA LEU A 216 4.15 15.78 -16.52
C LEU A 216 3.74 15.99 -18.00
N ALA A 217 2.77 15.20 -18.49
CA ALA A 217 2.22 15.35 -19.83
C ALA A 217 1.53 16.71 -20.02
N ASP A 218 0.81 17.21 -19.03
CA ASP A 218 0.16 18.52 -19.07
C ASP A 218 1.17 19.66 -19.12
N LEU A 219 2.23 19.58 -18.30
CA LEU A 219 3.30 20.57 -18.29
C LEU A 219 3.93 20.70 -19.69
N LYS A 220 4.18 19.56 -20.36
CA LYS A 220 4.69 19.51 -21.74
C LYS A 220 3.66 20.05 -22.74
N LYS A 221 2.40 19.61 -22.65
CA LYS A 221 1.32 19.95 -23.59
C LYS A 221 0.93 21.43 -23.55
N PHE A 222 0.89 22.03 -22.36
CA PHE A 222 0.52 23.43 -22.18
C PHE A 222 1.70 24.40 -22.33
N GLY A 223 2.89 23.89 -22.66
CA GLY A 223 4.06 24.71 -22.94
C GLY A 223 4.61 25.43 -21.70
N PHE A 224 4.56 24.78 -20.53
CA PHE A 224 5.27 25.29 -19.35
C PHE A 224 6.78 25.36 -19.62
N SER A 225 7.50 26.18 -18.85
CA SER A 225 8.94 26.37 -19.06
C SER A 225 9.72 25.06 -18.92
N ALA A 226 10.81 24.91 -19.69
CA ALA A 226 11.66 23.72 -19.66
C ALA A 226 12.13 23.38 -18.24
N ASN A 227 12.47 24.39 -17.43
CA ASN A 227 12.87 24.20 -16.03
C ASN A 227 11.77 23.56 -15.16
N ILE A 228 10.49 23.89 -15.38
CA ILE A 228 9.38 23.27 -14.66
C ILE A 228 9.23 21.80 -15.05
N ILE A 229 9.31 21.51 -16.35
CA ILE A 229 9.22 20.14 -16.89
C ILE A 229 10.38 19.28 -16.36
N GLU A 230 11.61 19.77 -16.48
CA GLU A 230 12.83 19.08 -16.00
C GLU A 230 12.79 18.86 -14.49
N THR A 231 12.29 19.83 -13.72
CA THR A 231 12.09 19.67 -12.27
C THR A 231 11.12 18.53 -11.99
N ARG A 232 9.97 18.47 -12.68
CA ARG A 232 9.00 17.39 -12.50
C ARG A 232 9.55 16.02 -12.90
N GLU A 233 10.27 15.94 -14.03
CA GLU A 233 10.92 14.71 -14.47
C GLU A 233 11.90 14.21 -13.40
N LYS A 234 12.70 15.11 -12.84
CA LYS A 234 13.61 14.78 -11.75
C LYS A 234 12.88 14.33 -10.49
N LEU A 235 11.76 14.97 -10.12
CA LEU A 235 10.95 14.55 -8.97
C LEU A 235 10.48 13.11 -9.14
N ILE A 236 9.86 12.81 -10.28
CA ILE A 236 9.35 11.47 -10.59
C ILE A 236 10.49 10.45 -10.56
N ASP A 237 11.61 10.74 -11.21
CA ASP A 237 12.78 9.84 -11.25
C ASP A 237 13.42 9.65 -9.86
N THR A 238 13.37 10.66 -8.99
CA THR A 238 13.97 10.60 -7.66
C THR A 238 13.06 9.90 -6.63
N PHE A 239 11.74 10.09 -6.70
CA PHE A 239 10.80 9.49 -5.75
C PHE A 239 10.41 8.06 -6.10
N GLU A 240 10.49 7.69 -7.38
CA GLU A 240 10.17 6.33 -7.80
C GLU A 240 11.40 5.44 -7.74
N ASP A 241 11.27 4.35 -7.00
CA ASP A 241 12.22 3.26 -7.10
C ASP A 241 11.99 2.48 -8.40
N GLN A 242 12.58 2.99 -9.48
CA GLN A 242 12.55 2.36 -10.80
C GLN A 242 13.08 0.92 -10.76
N LYS A 243 14.00 0.60 -9.84
CA LYS A 243 14.53 -0.76 -9.71
C LYS A 243 13.45 -1.66 -9.11
N PHE A 244 12.80 -1.21 -8.04
CA PHE A 244 11.69 -1.93 -7.41
C PHE A 244 10.51 -2.14 -8.36
N ILE A 245 10.11 -1.10 -9.09
CA ILE A 245 9.01 -1.20 -10.07
C ILE A 245 9.36 -2.22 -11.17
N LYS A 246 10.56 -2.13 -11.75
CA LYS A 246 11.04 -3.11 -12.76
C LYS A 246 11.11 -4.52 -12.20
N PHE A 247 11.51 -4.67 -10.94
CA PHE A 247 11.50 -5.94 -10.24
C PHE A 247 10.08 -6.51 -10.19
N MET A 248 9.09 -5.78 -9.70
CA MET A 248 7.69 -6.24 -9.65
C MET A 248 7.13 -6.56 -11.04
N ILE A 249 7.43 -5.74 -12.06
CA ILE A 249 7.06 -6.02 -13.45
C ILE A 249 7.68 -7.33 -13.94
N SER A 250 8.95 -7.59 -13.62
CA SER A 250 9.63 -8.84 -13.97
C SER A 250 8.99 -10.08 -13.32
N LYS A 251 8.27 -9.90 -12.21
CA LYS A 251 7.48 -10.95 -11.54
C LYS A 251 6.07 -11.12 -12.12
N GLY A 252 5.75 -10.46 -13.24
CA GLY A 252 4.48 -10.61 -13.94
C GLY A 252 3.36 -9.71 -13.41
N TYR A 253 3.72 -8.57 -12.81
CA TYR A 253 2.76 -7.58 -12.33
C TYR A 253 2.70 -6.35 -13.24
N TYR A 254 1.55 -5.69 -13.19
CA TYR A 254 1.26 -4.42 -13.84
C TYR A 254 1.17 -3.33 -12.79
N TYR A 255 1.89 -2.23 -12.98
CA TYR A 255 1.87 -1.10 -12.06
C TYR A 255 0.67 -0.20 -12.34
N LEU A 256 -0.21 -0.05 -11.35
CA LEU A 256 -1.35 0.86 -11.40
C LEU A 256 -0.92 2.23 -10.87
N ASP A 257 -0.58 3.14 -11.78
CA ASP A 257 -0.12 4.48 -11.42
C ASP A 257 -1.26 5.40 -10.94
N MET A 258 -1.06 6.04 -9.79
CA MET A 258 -2.05 6.91 -9.14
C MET A 258 -2.16 8.32 -9.72
N THR A 259 -1.11 9.03 -10.11
CA THR A 259 -1.28 10.44 -10.57
C THR A 259 -0.25 10.94 -11.58
N CYS A 260 0.71 10.12 -12.03
CA CYS A 260 1.81 10.53 -12.92
C CYS A 260 2.54 11.81 -12.43
N ALA A 261 2.41 12.12 -11.14
CA ALA A 261 2.76 13.40 -10.52
C ALA A 261 3.06 13.24 -9.03
N LEU A 262 2.26 12.43 -8.31
CA LEU A 262 2.47 12.03 -6.93
C LEU A 262 2.78 10.54 -6.85
N VAL A 263 3.90 10.24 -6.20
CA VAL A 263 4.36 8.89 -5.91
C VAL A 263 3.93 8.61 -4.48
N GLY A 264 2.84 7.85 -4.33
CA GLY A 264 2.44 7.25 -3.06
C GLY A 264 2.84 5.78 -3.02
N ASP A 265 2.25 5.03 -2.11
CA ASP A 265 2.35 3.56 -2.06
C ASP A 265 2.03 2.94 -3.42
N TYR A 266 2.74 1.87 -3.74
CA TYR A 266 2.65 1.23 -5.03
C TYR A 266 1.52 0.22 -5.07
N LEU A 267 0.76 0.26 -6.17
CA LEU A 267 -0.30 -0.70 -6.43
C LEU A 267 0.06 -1.57 -7.63
N PHE A 268 0.12 -2.89 -7.44
CA PHE A 268 0.49 -3.84 -8.49
C PHE A 268 -0.58 -4.90 -8.70
N LEU A 269 -1.05 -5.04 -9.94
CA LEU A 269 -2.04 -6.02 -10.35
C LEU A 269 -1.39 -7.15 -11.14
N ARG A 270 -1.62 -8.40 -10.75
CA ARG A 270 -1.05 -9.57 -11.41
C ARG A 270 -1.59 -9.73 -12.82
N LYS A 271 -0.70 -9.75 -13.83
CA LYS A 271 -1.11 -9.85 -15.25
C LYS A 271 -1.86 -11.14 -15.59
N ALA A 272 -1.57 -12.23 -14.88
CA ALA A 272 -2.20 -13.52 -15.09
C ALA A 272 -3.64 -13.61 -14.50
N SER A 273 -4.03 -12.67 -13.62
CA SER A 273 -5.33 -12.66 -12.95
C SER A 273 -6.48 -12.42 -13.92
N ASN A 274 -7.69 -12.83 -13.52
CA ASN A 274 -8.90 -12.48 -14.27
C ASN A 274 -9.24 -10.98 -14.14
N LEU A 275 -8.82 -10.35 -13.05
CA LEU A 275 -8.96 -8.92 -12.85
C LEU A 275 -8.21 -8.13 -13.93
N PHE A 276 -6.94 -8.44 -14.17
CA PHE A 276 -6.16 -7.79 -15.23
C PHE A 276 -6.78 -8.00 -16.61
N LYS A 277 -7.25 -9.21 -16.91
CA LYS A 277 -7.96 -9.49 -18.18
C LYS A 277 -9.21 -8.62 -18.34
N SER A 278 -9.92 -8.32 -17.25
CA SER A 278 -11.13 -7.49 -17.28
C SER A 278 -10.85 -6.03 -17.65
N LEU A 279 -9.63 -5.54 -17.39
CA LEU A 279 -9.19 -4.19 -17.76
C LEU A 279 -9.01 -3.99 -19.26
N LYS A 280 -8.80 -5.08 -20.02
CA LYS A 280 -8.56 -5.05 -21.49
C LYS A 280 -7.42 -4.11 -21.91
N VAL A 281 -6.33 -4.06 -21.12
CA VAL A 281 -5.14 -3.26 -21.42
C VAL A 281 -4.54 -3.69 -22.78
N PRO A 282 -4.33 -2.78 -23.75
CA PRO A 282 -3.70 -3.11 -25.02
C PRO A 282 -2.25 -3.60 -24.84
N LYS A 283 -1.86 -4.67 -25.55
CA LYS A 283 -0.51 -5.28 -25.47
C LYS A 283 0.66 -4.33 -25.75
N GLU A 284 0.43 -3.26 -26.50
CA GLU A 284 1.45 -2.27 -26.86
C GLU A 284 1.62 -1.16 -25.82
N ARG A 285 0.77 -1.13 -24.77
CA ARG A 285 0.72 -0.08 -23.75
C ARG A 285 0.92 -0.62 -22.32
N GLU A 286 1.85 -1.57 -22.17
CA GLU A 286 2.08 -2.25 -20.88
C GLU A 286 3.06 -1.53 -19.94
N PHE A 287 3.72 -0.45 -20.40
CA PHE A 287 4.68 0.31 -19.60
C PHE A 287 4.06 1.61 -19.06
N ARG A 288 4.42 1.94 -17.82
CA ARG A 288 4.00 3.15 -17.10
C ARG A 288 4.14 4.43 -17.93
N THR A 289 5.20 4.56 -18.73
CA THR A 289 5.40 5.74 -19.59
C THR A 289 4.20 5.98 -20.51
N TYR A 290 3.65 4.93 -21.11
CA TYR A 290 2.46 5.03 -21.96
C TYR A 290 1.18 5.35 -21.17
N VAL A 291 1.05 4.82 -19.95
CA VAL A 291 -0.05 5.17 -19.03
C VAL A 291 -0.04 6.67 -18.76
N CYS A 292 1.14 7.25 -18.52
CA CYS A 292 1.28 8.67 -18.20
C CYS A 292 1.21 9.61 -19.41
N GLU A 293 1.43 9.11 -20.63
CA GLU A 293 1.22 9.89 -21.86
C GLU A 293 -0.28 10.16 -22.14
N GLU A 294 -1.15 9.23 -21.71
CA GLU A 294 -2.56 9.20 -22.11
C GLU A 294 -3.53 9.51 -20.95
N LYS A 295 -3.03 9.55 -19.71
CA LYS A 295 -3.84 9.85 -18.51
C LYS A 295 -4.39 11.27 -18.57
N LYS A 296 -5.71 11.40 -18.68
CA LYS A 296 -6.40 12.70 -18.70
C LYS A 296 -6.45 13.33 -17.31
N VAL A 297 -6.27 14.66 -17.30
CA VAL A 297 -6.19 15.56 -16.14
C VAL A 297 -7.33 15.37 -15.16
N HIS A 298 -7.00 15.16 -13.89
CA HIS A 298 -7.93 15.45 -12.80
C HIS A 298 -7.25 15.78 -11.47
N ALA A 299 -5.93 16.03 -11.41
CA ALA A 299 -5.27 16.32 -10.14
C ALA A 299 -5.91 17.55 -9.46
N VAL A 300 -6.70 17.27 -8.42
CA VAL A 300 -7.36 18.27 -7.59
C VAL A 300 -6.36 18.69 -6.51
N ALA A 301 -6.39 19.97 -6.11
CA ALA A 301 -5.54 20.46 -5.03
C ALA A 301 -5.69 19.57 -3.79
N TRP A 302 -4.58 19.09 -3.22
CA TRP A 302 -4.58 18.42 -1.92
C TRP A 302 -5.26 19.34 -0.89
N PRO A 303 -6.26 18.89 -0.11
CA PRO A 303 -6.70 17.51 0.14
C PRO A 303 -7.96 17.04 -0.64
N SER A 304 -8.29 17.67 -1.78
CA SER A 304 -9.58 17.51 -2.48
C SER A 304 -9.63 16.36 -3.49
N PHE A 305 -8.82 15.30 -3.33
CA PHE A 305 -8.77 14.20 -4.28
C PHE A 305 -10.11 13.45 -4.35
N GLU A 306 -10.63 13.24 -5.57
CA GLU A 306 -11.78 12.37 -5.84
C GLU A 306 -11.31 11.08 -6.53
N ILE A 307 -12.02 9.95 -6.37
CA ILE A 307 -11.63 8.65 -6.97
C ILE A 307 -11.35 8.75 -8.48
N LYS A 308 -12.22 9.46 -9.22
CA LYS A 308 -12.04 9.67 -10.67
C LYS A 308 -10.73 10.39 -11.01
N SER A 309 -10.21 11.19 -10.07
CA SER A 309 -8.97 11.93 -10.28
C SER A 309 -7.69 11.12 -10.18
N LEU A 310 -7.75 10.00 -9.48
CA LEU A 310 -6.60 9.15 -9.19
C LEU A 310 -6.47 8.03 -10.23
N ARG A 311 -7.54 7.73 -10.97
CA ARG A 311 -7.55 6.61 -11.90
C ARG A 311 -7.23 7.03 -13.32
N ASP A 312 -6.61 6.12 -14.05
CA ASP A 312 -6.57 6.23 -15.51
C ASP A 312 -7.97 5.89 -16.06
N PRO A 313 -8.63 6.81 -16.80
CA PRO A 313 -9.96 6.58 -17.37
C PRO A 313 -10.01 5.40 -18.37
N HIS A 314 -8.87 4.96 -18.90
CA HIS A 314 -8.78 3.78 -19.76
C HIS A 314 -8.91 2.47 -18.96
N HIS A 315 -8.52 2.42 -17.69
CA HIS A 315 -8.55 1.20 -16.88
C HIS A 315 -9.87 0.99 -16.12
N TYR A 316 -10.97 1.62 -16.55
CA TYR A 316 -12.22 1.60 -15.82
C TYR A 316 -13.11 0.43 -16.30
N PRO A 317 -13.38 -0.60 -15.48
CA PRO A 317 -14.24 -1.73 -15.88
C PRO A 317 -15.69 -1.28 -16.19
N GLY A 318 -16.11 -0.14 -15.66
CA GLY A 318 -17.42 0.49 -15.88
C GLY A 318 -17.50 1.57 -16.98
N LEU A 319 -16.37 2.04 -17.54
CA LEU A 319 -16.37 2.83 -18.78
C LEU A 319 -15.95 1.88 -19.89
N GLN A 320 -16.93 1.36 -20.62
CA GLN A 320 -16.65 0.65 -21.86
C GLN A 320 -15.79 1.56 -22.76
N TYR A 321 -14.69 1.03 -23.27
CA TYR A 321 -14.03 1.51 -24.50
C TYR A 321 -14.98 1.38 -25.70
N LYS A 322 -16.10 2.10 -25.69
CA LYS A 322 -17.06 2.07 -26.81
C LYS A 322 -16.72 3.07 -27.90
N ASP A 323 -15.96 4.12 -27.60
CA ASP A 323 -15.83 5.26 -28.50
C ASP A 323 -14.37 5.68 -28.76
N LEU A 324 -13.45 4.72 -28.87
CA LEU A 324 -12.13 4.96 -29.47
C LEU A 324 -11.98 4.09 -30.72
N ILE A 325 -12.70 4.51 -31.76
CA ILE A 325 -12.36 4.32 -33.18
C ILE A 325 -12.08 5.71 -33.76
#